data_AF-A0A1Y3CHH0-F1
#
_entry.id   AF-A0A1Y3CHH0-F1
#
_cell.length_a   1.000
_cell.length_b   1.000
_cell.length_c   1.000
_cell.angle_alpha   90.00
_cell.angle_beta   90.00
_cell.angle_gamma   90.00
#
_symmetry.space_group_name_H-M   'P 1'
#
loop_
_entity.id
_entity.type
_entity.pdbx_description
1 polymer ?
#
loop_
_entity_poly.entity_id
_entity_poly.type
_entity_poly.pdbx_seq_one_letter_code
_entity_poly.pdbx_strand_id
1 'polypeptide(L)'
;MLIDFIEYQQQQFDEMASRILAEPEKYLQFDSVSDFYKAQWLDDFPQGTVWIATGLDDGAEQFDAIIRYKNHYLEIYHAQNTTLKFGIQDSENIM
;
A
#
# COMPACT_ATOMS: atom_id res chain seq x y z
N MET A 1 16.47 -21.04 3.07
CA MET A 1 17.42 -20.59 2.02
C MET A 1 17.07 -19.17 1.62
N LEU A 2 17.93 -18.47 0.87
CA LEU A 2 17.66 -17.09 0.43
C LEU A 2 16.37 -17.00 -0.41
N ILE A 3 16.08 -18.03 -1.21
CA ILE A 3 14.86 -18.13 -2.03
C ILE A 3 13.61 -18.18 -1.13
N ASP A 4 13.56 -19.12 -0.17
CA ASP A 4 12.43 -19.23 0.77
C ASP A 4 12.18 -17.92 1.56
N PHE A 5 13.25 -17.18 1.89
CA PHE A 5 13.13 -15.89 2.57
C PHE A 5 12.52 -14.80 1.66
N ILE A 6 12.92 -14.76 0.39
CA ILE A 6 12.38 -13.83 -0.60
C ILE A 6 10.90 -14.10 -0.85
N GLU A 7 10.53 -15.37 -1.02
CA GLU A 7 9.14 -15.80 -1.22
C GLU A 7 8.29 -15.48 0.01
N TYR A 8 8.82 -15.74 1.21
CA TYR A 8 8.15 -15.39 2.47
C TYR A 8 7.85 -13.89 2.57
N GLN A 9 8.81 -13.02 2.23
CA GLN A 9 8.58 -11.57 2.25
C GLN A 9 7.57 -11.11 1.19
N GLN A 10 7.54 -11.74 0.01
CA GLN A 10 6.52 -11.45 -1.01
C GLN A 10 5.13 -11.84 -0.51
N GLN A 11 5.00 -13.03 0.08
CA GLN A 11 3.75 -13.47 0.69
C GLN A 11 3.30 -12.53 1.82
N GLN A 12 4.23 -12.04 2.65
CA GLN A 12 3.92 -11.05 3.69
C GLN A 12 3.29 -9.78 3.10
N PHE A 13 3.82 -9.28 1.98
CA PHE A 13 3.25 -8.11 1.29
C PHE A 13 1.82 -8.42 0.79
N ASP A 14 1.64 -9.55 0.13
CA ASP A 14 0.36 -9.96 -0.47
C ASP A 14 -0.72 -10.17 0.60
N GLU A 15 -0.36 -10.76 1.74
CA GLU A 15 -1.26 -10.92 2.88
C GLU A 15 -1.69 -9.58 3.46
N MET A 16 -0.76 -8.64 3.64
CA MET A 16 -1.09 -7.32 4.17
C MET A 16 -1.96 -6.52 3.19
N ALA A 17 -1.63 -6.54 1.90
CA ALA A 17 -2.45 -5.93 0.86
C ALA A 17 -3.87 -6.53 0.80
N SER A 18 -3.98 -7.85 0.94
CA SER A 18 -5.27 -8.57 0.96
C SER A 18 -6.15 -8.15 2.15
N ARG A 19 -5.56 -7.89 3.31
CA ARG A 19 -6.30 -7.38 4.48
C ARG A 19 -6.85 -5.97 4.25
N ILE A 20 -6.06 -5.09 3.63
CA ILE A 20 -6.50 -3.73 3.27
C ILE A 20 -7.61 -3.78 2.22
N LEU A 21 -7.49 -4.66 1.22
CA LEU A 21 -8.52 -4.88 0.20
C LEU A 21 -9.85 -5.36 0.78
N ALA A 22 -9.80 -6.26 1.77
CA ALA A 22 -10.98 -6.82 2.40
C ALA A 22 -11.74 -5.80 3.27
N GLU A 23 -11.01 -4.93 3.98
CA GLU A 23 -11.59 -4.03 4.98
C GLU A 23 -10.95 -2.63 4.96
N PRO A 24 -11.03 -1.88 3.84
CA PRO A 24 -10.33 -0.60 3.66
C PRO A 24 -10.57 0.40 4.79
N GLU A 25 -11.79 0.45 5.31
CA GLU A 25 -12.20 1.37 6.37
C GLU A 25 -11.43 1.18 7.69
N LYS A 26 -10.87 -0.01 7.95
CA LYS A 26 -10.03 -0.23 9.14
C LYS A 26 -8.63 0.32 9.00
N TYR A 27 -8.17 0.55 7.77
CA TYR A 27 -6.80 0.94 7.47
C TYR A 27 -6.69 2.38 6.99
N LEU A 28 -7.72 2.88 6.29
CA LEU A 28 -7.67 4.11 5.50
C LEU A 28 -8.51 5.25 6.09
N GLN A 29 -8.78 5.22 7.39
CA GLN A 29 -9.44 6.31 8.11
C GLN A 29 -8.41 7.19 8.81
N PHE A 30 -8.24 8.41 8.30
CA PHE A 30 -7.26 9.38 8.79
C PHE A 30 -7.88 10.78 8.80
N ASP A 31 -7.35 11.65 9.65
CA ASP A 31 -7.69 13.07 9.65
C ASP A 31 -6.78 13.87 8.70
N SER A 32 -5.56 13.38 8.45
CA SER A 32 -4.58 14.00 7.55
C SER A 32 -3.74 12.98 6.80
N VAL A 33 -3.20 13.35 5.62
CA VAL A 33 -2.19 12.52 4.92
C VAL A 33 -0.96 12.25 5.80
N SER A 34 -0.65 13.11 6.78
CA SER A 34 0.45 12.87 7.71
C SER A 34 0.22 11.64 8.59
N ASP A 35 -1.03 11.29 8.88
CA ASP A 35 -1.40 10.16 9.73
C ASP A 35 -1.24 8.83 9.00
N PHE A 36 -1.35 8.81 7.67
CA PHE A 36 -0.96 7.65 6.86
C PHE A 36 0.48 7.23 7.20
N TYR A 37 1.43 8.16 7.23
CA TYR A 37 2.83 7.87 7.55
C TYR A 37 3.08 7.48 9.02
N LYS A 38 2.09 7.65 9.90
CA LYS A 38 2.15 7.22 11.31
C LYS A 38 1.38 5.91 11.55
N ALA A 39 0.74 5.37 10.52
CA ALA A 39 -0.12 4.21 10.67
C ALA A 39 0.72 2.97 11.02
N GLN A 40 0.44 2.37 12.18
CA GLN A 40 1.21 1.23 12.69
C GLN A 40 1.16 0.01 11.76
N TRP A 41 0.07 -0.15 11.00
CA TRP A 41 -0.07 -1.25 10.06
C TRP A 41 0.92 -1.17 8.88
N LEU A 42 1.57 -0.03 8.64
CA LEU A 42 2.68 0.06 7.66
C LEU A 42 3.87 -0.82 8.07
N ASP A 43 4.07 -1.03 9.37
CA ASP A 43 5.16 -1.86 9.90
C ASP A 43 4.94 -3.37 9.66
N ASP A 44 3.70 -3.77 9.30
CA ASP A 44 3.37 -5.16 8.98
C ASP A 44 3.78 -5.57 7.56
N PHE A 45 4.16 -4.61 6.70
CA PHE A 45 4.76 -4.90 5.41
C PHE A 45 6.21 -5.39 5.54
N PRO A 46 6.73 -6.16 4.57
CA PRO A 46 8.11 -6.63 4.62
C PRO A 46 9.11 -5.47 4.59
N GLN A 47 10.25 -5.66 5.26
CA GLN A 47 11.35 -4.69 5.23
C GLN A 47 11.80 -4.41 3.79
N GLY A 48 11.94 -3.13 3.45
CA GLY A 48 12.25 -2.68 2.08
C GLY A 48 11.01 -2.30 1.25
N THR A 49 9.82 -2.41 1.83
CA THR A 49 8.61 -1.78 1.27
C THR A 49 8.77 -0.27 1.26
N VAL A 50 8.33 0.36 0.19
CA VAL A 50 8.30 1.82 0.04
C VAL A 50 6.87 2.28 -0.14
N TRP A 51 6.55 3.45 0.39
CA TRP A 51 5.23 4.04 0.27
C TRP A 51 5.32 5.54 0.08
N ILE A 52 4.32 6.07 -0.61
CA ILE A 52 4.10 7.51 -0.75
C ILE A 52 2.60 7.76 -0.76
N ALA A 53 2.19 8.82 -0.09
CA ALA A 53 0.83 9.35 -0.10
C ALA A 53 0.86 10.85 -0.38
N THR A 54 -0.12 11.33 -1.14
CA THR A 54 -0.32 12.74 -1.47
C THR A 54 -1.80 13.10 -1.32
N GLY A 55 -2.07 14.32 -0.85
CA GLY A 55 -3.41 14.88 -0.74
C GLY A 55 -3.50 16.21 -1.49
N LEU A 56 -4.71 16.76 -1.57
CA LEU A 56 -4.93 18.09 -2.16
C LEU A 56 -4.67 19.22 -1.15
N ASP A 57 -4.81 18.94 0.14
CA ASP A 57 -4.65 19.87 1.25
C ASP A 57 -4.04 19.17 2.49
N ASP A 58 -4.19 19.77 3.68
CA ASP A 58 -3.69 19.22 4.94
C ASP A 58 -4.56 18.08 5.50
N GLY A 59 -5.71 17.80 4.88
CA GLY A 59 -6.66 16.77 5.27
C GLY A 59 -6.39 15.40 4.64
N ALA A 60 -7.38 14.52 4.71
CA ALA A 60 -7.36 13.17 4.11
C ALA A 60 -8.70 12.79 3.46
N GLU A 61 -9.60 13.75 3.26
CA GLU A 61 -10.87 13.57 2.55
C GLU A 61 -10.64 13.13 1.10
N GLN A 62 -9.52 13.55 0.51
CA GLN A 62 -9.05 13.11 -0.80
C GLN A 62 -7.54 12.88 -0.77
N PHE A 63 -7.12 11.64 -1.00
CA PHE A 63 -5.70 11.29 -1.10
C PHE A 63 -5.46 10.14 -2.05
N ASP A 64 -4.26 10.12 -2.62
CA ASP A 64 -3.73 9.00 -3.37
C ASP A 64 -2.53 8.44 -2.62
N ALA A 65 -2.41 7.12 -2.55
CA ALA A 65 -1.25 6.45 -2.01
C ALA A 65 -0.84 5.24 -2.84
N ILE A 66 0.45 4.96 -2.84
CA ILE A 66 0.99 3.74 -3.43
C ILE A 66 2.01 3.12 -2.49
N ILE A 67 1.87 1.81 -2.28
CA ILE A 67 2.76 0.98 -1.48
C ILE A 67 3.36 -0.05 -2.42
N ARG A 68 4.69 -0.21 -2.41
CA ARG A 68 5.41 -1.10 -3.33
C ARG A 68 6.43 -1.96 -2.58
N TYR A 69 6.51 -3.21 -2.98
CA TYR A 69 7.58 -4.13 -2.59
C TYR A 69 8.01 -4.95 -3.80
N LYS A 70 9.24 -4.74 -4.26
CA LYS A 70 9.75 -5.32 -5.52
C LYS A 70 8.80 -4.99 -6.68
N ASN A 71 8.25 -5.99 -7.35
CA ASN A 71 7.29 -5.86 -8.43
C ASN A 71 5.82 -5.86 -7.95
N HIS A 72 5.55 -5.98 -6.65
CA HIS A 72 4.19 -5.95 -6.13
C HIS A 72 3.80 -4.52 -5.74
N TYR A 73 2.54 -4.17 -5.93
CA TYR A 73 2.00 -2.86 -5.57
C TYR A 73 0.58 -2.95 -5.03
N LEU A 74 0.27 -1.99 -4.16
CA LEU A 74 -1.09 -1.61 -3.77
C LEU A 74 -1.23 -0.11 -4.02
N GLU A 75 -2.11 0.26 -4.94
CA GLU A 75 -2.55 1.63 -5.21
C GLU A 75 -3.88 1.89 -4.49
N ILE A 76 -3.97 3.04 -3.86
CA ILE A 76 -5.10 3.52 -3.08
C ILE A 76 -5.49 4.88 -3.64
N TYR A 77 -6.74 4.99 -4.08
CA TYR A 77 -7.35 6.25 -4.48
C TYR A 77 -8.55 6.48 -3.58
N HIS A 78 -8.50 7.51 -2.75
CA HIS A 78 -9.56 7.86 -1.82
C HIS A 78 -10.13 9.23 -2.14
N ALA A 79 -11.44 9.28 -2.35
CA ALA A 79 -12.21 10.51 -2.48
C ALA A 79 -13.64 10.24 -1.98
N GLN A 80 -14.67 10.46 -2.81
CA GLN A 80 -16.05 10.08 -2.46
C GLN A 80 -16.21 8.57 -2.24
N ASN A 81 -15.39 7.75 -2.91
CA ASN A 81 -15.29 6.32 -2.71
C ASN A 81 -13.82 5.92 -2.65
N THR A 82 -13.51 4.83 -1.96
CA THR A 82 -12.19 4.21 -1.98
C THR A 82 -12.09 3.22 -3.13
N THR A 83 -11.11 3.40 -4.00
CA THR A 83 -10.73 2.43 -5.03
C THR A 83 -9.35 1.89 -4.70
N LEU A 84 -9.24 0.56 -4.69
CA LEU A 84 -8.00 -0.15 -4.43
C LEU A 84 -7.61 -0.97 -5.66
N LYS A 85 -6.32 -0.94 -6.00
CA LYS A 85 -5.76 -1.77 -7.06
C LYS A 85 -4.50 -2.43 -6.56
N PHE A 86 -4.50 -3.75 -6.55
CA PHE A 86 -3.36 -4.56 -6.17
C PHE A 86 -2.92 -5.41 -7.35
N GLY A 87 -1.62 -5.60 -7.50
CA GLY A 87 -1.10 -6.47 -8.54
C GLY A 87 0.41 -6.55 -8.58
N ILE A 88 0.87 -7.19 -9.63
CA ILE A 88 2.29 -7.36 -9.95
C ILE A 88 2.56 -6.55 -11.21
N GLN A 89 3.59 -5.70 -11.17
CA GLN A 89 4.06 -4.93 -12.31
C GLN A 89 5.10 -5.75 -13.08
N ASP A 90 4.73 -6.22 -14.26
CA ASP A 90 5.68 -6.87 -15.15
C ASP A 90 6.74 -5.86 -15.61
N SER A 91 8.01 -6.23 -15.49
CA SER A 91 9.15 -5.38 -15.86
C SER A 91 9.35 -5.26 -17.38
N GLU A 92 8.44 -5.78 -18.21
CA GLU A 92 8.59 -5.87 -19.66
C GLU A 92 7.92 -4.74 -20.48
N ASN A 93 7.38 -3.70 -19.83
CA ASN A 93 6.84 -2.55 -20.57
C ASN A 93 7.37 -1.21 -20.04
N ILE A 94 8.61 -0.92 -20.44
CA ILE A 94 9.07 0.45 -20.62
C ILE A 94 9.11 0.65 -22.15
N MET A 95 8.03 1.19 -22.72
CA MET A 95 8.07 1.81 -24.05
C MET A 95 8.32 3.31 -23.91
#